data_AF-A0A2W4Z8K9-F1
#
_entry.id   AF-A0A2W4Z8K9-F1
#
_cell.length_a   1.000
_cell.length_b   1.000
_cell.length_c   1.000
_cell.angle_alpha   90.00
_cell.angle_beta   90.00
_cell.angle_gamma   90.00
#
_symmetry.space_group_name_H-M   'P 1'
#
loop_
_entity.id
_entity.type
_entity.pdbx_description
1 polymer ?
#
loop_
_entity_poly.entity_id
_entity_poly.type
_entity_poly.pdbx_seq_one_letter_code
_entity_poly.pdbx_strand_id
1 'polypeptide(L)' 'MFRGGHMSSADIEYYRRRLREAESRAAQANLPEVRRVHREMAERYTAILRDVERGANRPMPGIVPRN' A
#
# COMPACT_ATOMS: atom_id res chain seq x y z
N MET A 1 -13.67 -20.49 -10.18
CA MET A 1 -12.23 -20.41 -10.50
C MET A 1 -11.70 -19.10 -9.92
N PHE A 2 -10.93 -19.15 -8.84
CA PHE A 2 -10.30 -17.96 -8.26
C PHE A 2 -9.12 -17.57 -9.13
N ARG A 3 -9.27 -16.49 -9.91
CA ARG A 3 -8.17 -15.92 -10.68
C ARG A 3 -7.18 -15.37 -9.66
N GLY A 4 -6.01 -16.00 -9.53
CA GLY A 4 -4.90 -15.42 -8.79
C GLY A 4 -4.58 -14.06 -9.42
N GLY A 5 -4.91 -12.99 -8.70
CA GLY A 5 -4.81 -11.64 -9.22
C GLY A 5 -3.36 -11.22 -9.22
N HIS A 6 -2.65 -11.45 -10.32
CA HIS A 6 -1.36 -10.80 -10.54
C HIS A 6 -1.59 -9.29 -10.51
N MET A 7 -0.98 -8.61 -9.53
CA MET A 7 -1.08 -7.17 -9.38
C MET A 7 -0.56 -6.50 -10.66
N SER A 8 -1.34 -5.58 -11.23
CA SER A 8 -0.96 -4.95 -12.49
C SER A 8 0.19 -3.96 -12.28
N SER A 9 0.92 -3.61 -13.34
CA SER A 9 1.92 -2.54 -13.26
C SER A 9 1.33 -1.20 -12.80
N ALA A 10 0.06 -0.94 -13.13
CA ALA A 10 -0.65 0.26 -12.67
C ALA A 10 -0.89 0.24 -11.16
N ASP A 11 -1.22 -0.92 -10.59
CA ASP A 11 -1.36 -1.09 -9.14
C ASP A 11 -0.02 -0.91 -8.43
N ILE A 12 1.08 -1.46 -8.99
CA ILE A 12 2.43 -1.30 -8.44
C ILE A 12 2.79 0.19 -8.35
N GLU A 13 2.58 0.94 -9.43
CA GLU A 13 2.84 2.38 -9.45
C GLU A 13 1.92 3.16 -8.51
N TYR A 14 0.65 2.74 -8.39
CA TYR A 14 -0.28 3.30 -7.40
C TYR A 14 0.27 3.14 -5.98
N TYR A 15 0.66 1.93 -5.57
CA TYR A 15 1.18 1.68 -4.23
C TYR A 15 2.52 2.36 -3.97
N ARG A 16 3.41 2.44 -4.97
CA ARG A 16 4.65 3.22 -4.88
C ARG A 16 4.40 4.70 -4.63
N ARG A 17 3.44 5.29 -5.34
CA ARG A 17 3.04 6.70 -5.12
C ARG A 17 2.48 6.88 -3.71
N ARG A 18 1.57 5.99 -3.28
CA ARG A 18 0.95 6.04 -1.95
C ARG A 18 1.94 5.85 -0.81
N LEU A 19 2.96 5.03 -1.01
CA LEU A 19 4.08 4.89 -0.06
C LEU A 19 4.81 6.22 0.13
N ARG A 20 5.26 6.85 -0.96
CA ARG A 20 5.95 8.15 -0.90
C ARG A 20 5.08 9.24 -0.26
N GLU A 21 3.79 9.26 -0.57
CA GLU A 21 2.85 10.18 0.07
C GLU A 21 2.72 9.95 1.58
N ALA A 22 2.62 8.69 2.01
CA ALA A 22 2.51 8.35 3.42
C ALA A 22 3.78 8.71 4.19
N GLU A 23 4.96 8.42 3.65
CA GLU A 23 6.25 8.80 4.23
C GLU A 23 6.38 10.33 4.35
N SER A 24 6.04 11.05 3.29
CA SER A 24 6.07 12.52 3.27
C SER A 24 5.11 13.12 4.29
N ARG A 25 3.89 12.58 4.41
CA ARG A 25 2.91 13.04 5.41
C ARG A 25 3.33 12.68 6.83
N ALA A 26 3.96 11.54 7.05
CA ALA A 26 4.51 11.19 8.36
C ALA A 26 5.62 12.17 8.77
N ALA A 27 6.50 12.54 7.83
CA ALA A 27 7.58 13.50 8.08
C ALA A 27 7.04 14.92 8.41
N GLN A 28 5.98 15.34 7.74
CA GLN A 28 5.38 16.67 7.91
C GLN A 28 4.35 16.75 9.07
N ALA A 29 3.89 15.61 9.60
CA ALA A 29 2.86 15.59 10.63
C ALA A 29 3.39 16.10 11.98
N ASN A 30 2.79 17.19 12.47
CA ASN A 30 3.08 17.76 13.78
C ASN A 30 2.52 16.93 14.94
N LEU A 31 1.38 16.26 14.72
CA LEU A 31 0.76 15.42 15.75
C LEU A 31 1.35 14.00 15.72
N PRO A 32 1.73 13.45 16.89
CA PRO A 32 2.35 12.12 16.96
C PRO A 32 1.40 11.01 16.49
N GLU A 33 0.09 11.13 16.74
CA GLU A 33 -0.91 10.16 16.29
C GLU A 33 -1.06 10.17 14.76
N VAL A 34 -1.10 11.35 14.14
CA VAL A 34 -1.16 11.49 12.69
C VAL A 34 0.10 10.92 12.03
N ARG A 35 1.27 11.16 12.64
CA ARG A 35 2.55 10.57 12.21
C ARG A 35 2.52 9.04 12.29
N ARG A 36 1.97 8.49 13.37
CA ARG A 36 1.84 7.04 13.57
C ARG A 36 0.97 6.42 12.49
N VAL A 37 -0.21 6.99 12.22
CA VAL A 37 -1.12 6.49 11.17
C VAL A 37 -0.44 6.48 9.80
N HIS A 38 0.28 7.55 9.45
CA HIS A 38 0.99 7.61 8.18
C HIS A 38 2.15 6.61 8.09
N ARG A 39 2.85 6.33 9.20
CA ARG A 39 3.85 5.24 9.26
C ARG A 39 3.22 3.87 9.08
N GLU A 40 2.12 3.58 9.79
CA GLU A 40 1.40 2.31 9.65
C GLU A 40 0.90 2.10 8.21
N MET A 41 0.47 3.18 7.53
CA MET A 41 0.11 3.12 6.12
C MET A 41 1.32 2.85 5.21
N ALA A 42 2.45 3.51 5.45
CA ALA A 42 3.69 3.26 4.71
C ALA A 42 4.12 1.80 4.83
N GLU A 43 4.14 1.25 6.05
CA GLU A 43 4.48 -0.16 6.32
C GLU A 43 3.56 -1.13 5.57
N ARG A 44 2.24 -0.85 5.54
CA ARG A 44 1.28 -1.66 4.77
C ARG A 44 1.57 -1.64 3.27
N TYR A 45 1.83 -0.46 2.70
CA TYR A 45 2.17 -0.36 1.27
C TYR A 45 3.51 -1.04 0.95
N THR A 46 4.51 -0.94 1.83
CA THR A 46 5.77 -1.67 1.69
C THR A 46 5.56 -3.18 1.72
N ALA A 47 4.70 -3.69 2.61
CA ALA A 47 4.39 -5.12 2.67
C ALA A 47 3.72 -5.60 1.38
N ILE A 48 2.75 -4.85 0.86
CA ILE A 48 2.07 -5.13 -0.41
C ILE A 48 3.07 -5.19 -1.58
N LEU A 49 3.96 -4.20 -1.68
CA LEU A 49 4.97 -4.15 -2.75
C LEU A 49 5.96 -5.32 -2.64
N ARG A 50 6.39 -5.67 -1.42
CA ARG A 50 7.27 -6.83 -1.18
C ARG A 50 6.60 -8.15 -1.52
N ASP A 51 5.32 -8.31 -1.23
CA ASP A 51 4.56 -9.50 -1.58
C ASP A 51 4.49 -9.66 -3.10
N VAL A 52 4.31 -8.55 -3.83
CA VAL A 52 4.32 -8.52 -5.30
C VAL A 52 5.68 -8.87 -5.88
N GLU A 53 6.77 -8.31 -5.36
CA GLU A 53 8.13 -8.64 -5.78
C GLU A 53 8.46 -10.13 -5.58
N ARG A 54 7.86 -10.78 -4.57
CA ARG A 54 8.03 -12.21 -4.29
C ARG A 54 7.07 -13.10 -5.10
N GLY A 55 6.20 -12.53 -5.93
CA GLY A 55 5.14 -13.27 -6.62
C GLY A 55 4.13 -13.89 -5.65
N ALA A 56 4.07 -13.41 -4.41
CA ALA A 56 3.13 -13.88 -3.41
C ALA A 56 1.74 -13.33 -3.76
N ASN A 57 0.87 -14.21 -4.24
CA ASN A 57 -0.54 -13.91 -4.51
C ASN A 57 -1.32 -13.85 -3.18
N ARG A 58 -0.94 -12.92 -2.29
CA ARG A 58 -1.70 -12.65 -1.07
C ARG A 58 -2.97 -11.91 -1.47
N PRO A 59 -4.16 -12.35 -1.02
CA PRO A 59 -5.37 -11.57 -1.22
C PRO A 59 -5.19 -10.21 -0.53
N MET A 60 -5.11 -9.15 -1.33
CA MET A 60 -5.18 -7.78 -0.87
C MET A 60 -6.40 -7.61 0.03
N PRO A 61 -6.27 -7.07 1.24
CA PRO A 61 -7.42 -6.66 2.02
C PRO A 61 -8.17 -5.55 1.27
N GLY A 62 -9.26 -5.93 0.60
CA GLY A 62 -10.35 -5.08 0.13
C GLY A 62 -9.99 -3.71 -0.45
N ILE A 63 -9.54 -3.66 -1.71
CA ILE A 63 -9.88 -2.50 -2.55
C ILE A 63 -11.38 -2.63 -2.82
N VAL A 64 -12.20 -1.95 -2.01
CA VAL A 64 -13.64 -1.89 -2.21
C VAL A 64 -13.89 -1.21 -3.56
N PRO A 65 -14.63 -1.84 -4.50
CA PRO A 65 -14.99 -1.18 -5.75
C PRO A 65 -15.85 0.04 -5.41
N ARG A 66 -15.44 1.23 -5.87
CA ARG A 66 -16.34 2.39 -5.90
C ARG A 66 -17.24 2.22 -7.12
N ASN A 67 -18.51 1.96 -6.86
CA ASN A 67 -19.60 2.06 -7.82
C ASN A 67 -19.74 3.51 -8.32
#